data_AF-A0A9E2R2V7-F1
#
_entry.id   AF-A0A9E2R2V7-F1
#
_cell.length_a   1.000
_cell.length_b   1.000
_cell.length_c   1.000
_cell.angle_alpha   90.00
_cell.angle_beta   90.00
_cell.angle_gamma   90.00
#
_symmetry.space_group_name_H-M   'P 1'
#
loop_
_entity.id
_entity.type
_entity.pdbx_description
1 polymer ?
#
loop_
_entity_poly.entity_id
_entity_poly.type
_entity_poly.pdbx_seq_one_letter_code
_entity_poly.pdbx_strand_id
1 'polypeptide(L)'
;MKGRLALGILLALCLGVALRVPQLNRRPMHNDEAVNALKFRELWEGGRYRYDPNEYHGPTLEYATLATAALTPGRGFNQLTETSFRLVPVGFGLGLILLLPLLADGLGRVGAGCAAVLTAVSPALVFYSRYYIHEMLLVFFSALVLAAAWRYTRSRTAGWSLLTGVGLGLMAATKETFVLALGAMAVGAAGAIFWRTRGERRRVELRSLWNARHAALGLVAGLLIALVLFSSCFTNLAGPLDAVRTYLPWLNRARGHSPHDHSWLFYFHRLLFFHRPNGPIWSEGMILLLAGVGGIAALTRRGLGDTHVLLVRAIAIYTVVLTGVYTVIAYKTPWCALGFWQGTIL
;
A
#
# COMPACT_ATOMS: atom_id res chain seq x y z
N MET A 1 -28.95 -8.30 1.47
CA MET A 1 -27.87 -7.32 1.76
C MET A 1 -26.46 -7.82 1.40
N LYS A 2 -26.06 -9.07 1.69
CA LYS A 2 -24.73 -9.60 1.27
C LYS A 2 -24.51 -9.53 -0.26
N GLY A 3 -25.55 -9.83 -1.05
CA GLY A 3 -25.49 -9.76 -2.51
C GLY A 3 -25.20 -8.37 -3.09
N ARG A 4 -25.62 -7.28 -2.41
CA ARG A 4 -25.37 -5.90 -2.89
C ARG A 4 -23.91 -5.51 -2.80
N LEU A 5 -23.23 -5.88 -1.71
CA LEU A 5 -21.79 -5.64 -1.57
C LEU A 5 -20.99 -6.46 -2.59
N ALA A 6 -21.31 -7.74 -2.74
CA ALA A 6 -20.64 -8.61 -3.72
C ALA A 6 -20.76 -8.05 -5.14
N LEU A 7 -21.97 -7.60 -5.53
CA LEU A 7 -22.18 -6.94 -6.81
C LEU A 7 -21.37 -5.64 -6.94
N GLY A 8 -21.34 -4.80 -5.91
CA GLY A 8 -20.55 -3.57 -5.91
C GLY A 8 -19.05 -3.83 -6.10
N ILE A 9 -18.52 -4.85 -5.42
CA ILE A 9 -17.12 -5.28 -5.56
C ILE A 9 -16.86 -5.80 -6.98
N LEU A 10 -17.75 -6.64 -7.52
CA LEU A 10 -17.62 -7.16 -8.88
C LEU A 10 -17.62 -6.03 -9.92
N LEU A 11 -18.53 -5.07 -9.80
CA LEU A 11 -18.59 -3.91 -10.69
C LEU A 11 -17.31 -3.06 -10.58
N ALA A 12 -16.83 -2.81 -9.35
CA ALA A 12 -15.57 -2.11 -9.12
C ALA A 12 -14.37 -2.86 -9.74
N LEU A 13 -14.34 -4.19 -9.68
CA LEU A 13 -13.30 -5.00 -10.32
C LEU A 13 -13.38 -4.92 -11.85
N CYS A 14 -14.56 -5.07 -12.44
CA CYS A 14 -14.76 -4.93 -13.88
C CYS A 14 -14.29 -3.56 -14.37
N LEU A 15 -14.66 -2.50 -13.64
CA LEU A 15 -14.20 -1.14 -13.93
C LEU A 15 -12.69 -0.99 -13.73
N GLY A 16 -12.15 -1.59 -12.66
CA GLY A 16 -10.73 -1.60 -12.38
C GLY A 16 -9.92 -2.25 -13.49
N VAL A 17 -10.37 -3.40 -14.00
CA VAL A 17 -9.79 -4.11 -15.15
C VAL A 17 -9.88 -3.25 -16.40
N ALA A 18 -11.06 -2.71 -16.71
CA ALA A 18 -11.30 -1.89 -17.89
C ALA A 18 -10.40 -0.64 -17.94
N LEU A 19 -10.08 -0.04 -16.78
CA LEU A 19 -9.23 1.15 -16.70
C LEU A 19 -7.73 0.84 -16.65
N ARG A 20 -7.34 -0.37 -16.21
CA ARG A 20 -5.92 -0.69 -15.92
C ARG A 20 -5.25 -1.59 -16.95
N VAL A 21 -5.98 -2.55 -17.52
CA VAL A 21 -5.42 -3.59 -18.39
C VAL A 21 -5.24 -3.15 -19.85
N PRO A 22 -6.16 -2.39 -20.48
CA PRO A 22 -6.00 -2.04 -21.89
C PRO A 22 -4.77 -1.16 -22.13
N GLN A 23 -4.05 -1.44 -23.22
CA GLN A 23 -2.99 -0.57 -23.74
C GLN A 23 -1.84 -0.32 -22.75
N LEU A 24 -1.43 -1.35 -21.99
CA LEU A 24 -0.34 -1.26 -21.02
C LEU A 24 1.00 -0.88 -21.66
N ASN A 25 1.20 -1.13 -22.95
CA ASN A 25 2.40 -0.78 -23.72
C ASN A 25 2.33 0.58 -24.44
N ARG A 26 1.24 1.34 -24.32
CA ARG A 26 1.01 2.55 -25.13
C ARG A 26 2.00 3.69 -24.85
N ARG A 27 2.57 3.75 -23.64
CA ARG A 27 3.57 4.76 -23.27
C ARG A 27 4.94 4.10 -23.05
N PRO A 28 6.05 4.79 -23.37
CA PRO A 28 7.38 4.31 -23.03
C PRO A 28 7.51 4.10 -21.52
N MET A 29 8.49 3.27 -21.13
CA MET A 29 8.87 3.15 -19.73
C MET A 29 9.38 4.47 -19.19
N HIS A 30 8.97 4.80 -17.98
CA HIS A 30 9.68 5.81 -17.20
C HIS A 30 11.07 5.31 -16.80
N ASN A 31 11.97 6.23 -16.46
CA ASN A 31 13.31 5.90 -16.01
C ASN A 31 13.29 4.88 -14.85
N ASP A 32 12.43 5.07 -13.84
CA ASP A 32 12.30 4.10 -12.73
C ASP A 32 11.76 2.73 -13.19
N GLU A 33 10.82 2.70 -14.15
CA GLU A 33 10.33 1.43 -14.69
C GLU A 33 11.45 0.68 -15.44
N ALA A 34 12.24 1.41 -16.22
CA ALA A 34 13.36 0.86 -16.99
C ALA A 34 14.47 0.35 -16.06
N VAL A 35 14.80 1.09 -15.01
CA VAL A 35 15.76 0.68 -13.97
C VAL A 35 15.30 -0.61 -13.29
N ASN A 36 14.05 -0.70 -12.87
CA ASN A 36 13.51 -1.91 -12.25
C ASN A 36 13.46 -3.09 -13.24
N ALA A 37 13.18 -2.84 -14.53
CA ALA A 37 13.19 -3.87 -15.56
C ALA A 37 14.61 -4.42 -15.78
N LEU A 38 15.63 -3.56 -15.83
CA LEU A 38 17.03 -3.96 -15.88
C LEU A 38 17.46 -4.72 -14.63
N LYS A 39 17.00 -4.31 -13.44
CA LYS A 39 17.29 -5.05 -12.21
C LYS A 39 16.67 -6.45 -12.22
N PHE A 40 15.45 -6.58 -12.74
CA PHE A 40 14.80 -7.87 -12.94
C PHE A 40 15.56 -8.78 -13.91
N ARG A 41 16.26 -8.22 -14.90
CA ARG A 41 17.06 -9.00 -15.87
C ARG A 41 18.05 -9.94 -15.20
N GLU A 42 18.76 -9.47 -14.17
CA GLU A 42 19.73 -10.27 -13.42
C GLU A 42 19.07 -11.52 -12.80
N LEU A 43 17.87 -11.34 -12.23
CA LEU A 43 17.09 -12.42 -11.67
C LEU A 43 16.58 -13.38 -12.75
N TRP A 44 16.09 -12.84 -13.87
CA TRP A 44 15.52 -13.64 -14.96
C TRP A 44 16.56 -14.47 -15.72
N GLU A 45 17.69 -13.87 -16.10
CA GLU A 45 18.74 -14.54 -16.89
C GLU A 45 19.72 -15.30 -16.00
N GLY A 46 20.09 -14.74 -14.84
CA GLY A 46 21.10 -15.29 -13.94
C GLY A 46 20.55 -16.14 -12.81
N GLY A 47 19.24 -16.16 -12.60
CA GLY A 47 18.59 -16.89 -11.50
C GLY A 47 18.92 -16.34 -10.11
N ARG A 48 19.48 -15.12 -10.02
CA ARG A 48 19.97 -14.52 -8.78
C ARG A 48 19.51 -13.09 -8.67
N TYR A 49 18.87 -12.75 -7.55
CA TYR A 49 18.67 -11.37 -7.12
C TYR A 49 19.76 -11.02 -6.09
N ARG A 50 20.26 -9.79 -6.08
CA ARG A 50 21.09 -9.27 -4.99
C ARG A 50 20.61 -7.88 -4.63
N TYR A 51 20.13 -7.75 -3.39
CA TYR A 51 19.78 -6.46 -2.81
C TYR A 51 21.03 -5.59 -2.67
N ASP A 52 20.93 -4.35 -3.12
CA ASP A 52 21.99 -3.34 -2.94
C ASP A 52 21.52 -2.37 -1.86
N PRO A 53 22.25 -2.22 -0.73
CA PRO A 53 21.86 -1.29 0.31
C PRO A 53 21.97 0.18 -0.12
N ASN A 54 22.77 0.50 -1.16
CA ASN A 54 23.04 1.88 -1.58
C ASN A 54 22.07 2.37 -2.66
N GLU A 55 21.41 1.46 -3.37
CA GLU A 55 20.57 1.79 -4.52
C GLU A 55 19.42 0.77 -4.69
N TYR A 56 18.33 1.19 -5.31
CA TYR A 56 17.10 0.40 -5.51
C TYR A 56 16.28 0.16 -4.23
N HIS A 57 15.10 -0.45 -4.43
CA HIS A 57 14.15 -0.80 -3.38
C HIS A 57 14.15 -2.32 -3.14
N GLY A 58 13.24 -2.78 -2.29
CA GLY A 58 13.18 -4.17 -1.88
C GLY A 58 12.78 -5.14 -3.01
N PRO A 59 13.09 -6.44 -2.84
CA PRO A 59 13.00 -7.46 -3.88
C PRO A 59 11.58 -7.88 -4.34
N THR A 60 10.52 -7.44 -3.66
CA THR A 60 9.17 -7.99 -3.94
C THR A 60 8.68 -7.73 -5.36
N LEU A 61 9.05 -6.59 -5.96
CA LEU A 61 8.63 -6.26 -7.32
C LEU A 61 9.24 -7.27 -8.30
N GLU A 62 10.54 -7.51 -8.20
CA GLU A 62 11.29 -8.41 -9.07
C GLU A 62 10.83 -9.86 -8.92
N TYR A 63 10.61 -10.34 -7.69
CA TYR A 63 10.06 -11.69 -7.49
C TYR A 63 8.62 -11.82 -7.98
N ALA A 64 7.78 -10.79 -7.81
CA ALA A 64 6.42 -10.82 -8.35
C ALA A 64 6.42 -10.82 -9.89
N THR A 65 7.40 -10.16 -10.52
CA THR A 65 7.57 -10.15 -11.98
C THR A 65 7.90 -11.51 -12.55
N LEU A 66 8.48 -12.44 -11.78
CA LEU A 66 8.66 -13.83 -12.26
C LEU A 66 7.34 -14.46 -12.72
N ALA A 67 6.25 -14.19 -12.00
CA ALA A 67 4.94 -14.74 -12.33
C ALA A 67 4.39 -14.17 -13.65
N THR A 68 4.53 -12.87 -13.90
CA THR A 68 4.04 -12.25 -15.14
C THR A 68 4.98 -12.46 -16.32
N ALA A 69 6.29 -12.52 -16.08
CA ALA A 69 7.29 -12.90 -17.07
C ALA A 69 7.07 -14.32 -17.58
N ALA A 70 6.73 -15.27 -16.69
CA ALA A 70 6.44 -16.65 -17.05
C ALA A 70 5.20 -16.82 -17.96
N LEU A 71 4.30 -15.82 -18.00
CA LEU A 71 3.15 -15.80 -18.92
C LEU A 71 3.53 -15.29 -20.32
N THR A 72 4.71 -14.70 -20.49
CA THR A 72 5.16 -14.16 -21.77
C THR A 72 5.75 -15.29 -22.63
N PRO A 73 5.33 -15.46 -23.90
CA PRO A 73 5.90 -16.46 -24.77
C PRO A 73 7.41 -16.25 -24.98
N GLY A 74 8.18 -17.29 -24.64
CA GLY A 74 9.64 -17.27 -24.76
C GLY A 74 10.36 -17.20 -23.41
N ARG A 75 11.70 -17.26 -23.44
CA ARG A 75 12.54 -17.28 -22.23
C ARG A 75 13.60 -16.18 -22.19
N GLY A 76 13.74 -15.38 -23.24
CA GLY A 76 14.73 -14.31 -23.30
C GLY A 76 14.21 -13.01 -22.70
N PHE A 77 15.07 -12.25 -22.02
CA PHE A 77 14.70 -10.94 -21.46
C PHE A 77 14.15 -9.98 -22.53
N ASN A 78 14.73 -10.01 -23.74
CA ASN A 78 14.31 -9.17 -24.87
C ASN A 78 12.90 -9.46 -25.40
N GLN A 79 12.25 -10.53 -24.94
CA GLN A 79 10.86 -10.87 -25.29
C GLN A 79 9.85 -10.29 -24.28
N LEU A 80 10.33 -9.84 -23.12
CA LEU A 80 9.49 -9.18 -22.13
C LEU A 80 9.12 -7.78 -22.62
N THR A 81 7.85 -7.42 -22.43
CA THR A 81 7.31 -6.13 -22.86
C THR A 81 6.91 -5.29 -21.66
N GLU A 82 6.62 -4.01 -21.88
CA GLU A 82 6.02 -3.14 -20.86
C GLU A 82 4.78 -3.77 -20.23
N THR A 83 4.01 -4.53 -21.00
CA THR A 83 2.85 -5.27 -20.51
C THR A 83 3.26 -6.35 -19.50
N SER A 84 4.29 -7.14 -19.80
CA SER A 84 4.81 -8.18 -18.90
C SER A 84 5.16 -7.61 -17.51
N PHE A 85 5.78 -6.43 -17.48
CA PHE A 85 6.14 -5.74 -16.24
C PHE A 85 4.94 -5.06 -15.56
N ARG A 86 4.15 -4.28 -16.31
CA ARG A 86 3.04 -3.49 -15.76
C ARG A 86 1.86 -4.34 -15.30
N LEU A 87 1.76 -5.60 -15.71
CA LEU A 87 0.77 -6.54 -15.13
C LEU A 87 0.97 -6.77 -13.62
N VAL A 88 2.18 -6.63 -13.10
CA VAL A 88 2.47 -6.77 -11.66
C VAL A 88 1.71 -5.73 -10.83
N PRO A 89 1.97 -4.41 -10.98
CA PRO A 89 1.24 -3.40 -10.22
C PRO A 89 -0.27 -3.39 -10.55
N VAL A 90 -0.69 -3.83 -11.75
CA VAL A 90 -2.13 -4.00 -12.06
C VAL A 90 -2.75 -5.07 -11.18
N GLY A 91 -2.09 -6.22 -11.02
CA GLY A 91 -2.55 -7.29 -10.14
C GLY A 91 -2.71 -6.83 -8.70
N PHE A 92 -1.72 -6.09 -8.17
CA PHE A 92 -1.79 -5.52 -6.82
C PHE A 92 -2.84 -4.41 -6.67
N GLY A 93 -3.03 -3.58 -7.70
CA GLY A 93 -4.08 -2.56 -7.74
C GLY A 93 -5.49 -3.15 -7.76
N LEU A 94 -5.71 -4.24 -8.50
CA LEU A 94 -6.98 -4.99 -8.47
C LEU A 94 -7.14 -5.75 -7.14
N GLY A 95 -6.05 -6.30 -6.62
CA GLY A 95 -5.99 -6.91 -5.30
C GLY A 95 -6.44 -5.96 -4.19
N LEU A 96 -6.13 -4.67 -4.31
CA LEU A 96 -6.55 -3.66 -3.34
C LEU A 96 -8.08 -3.57 -3.23
N ILE A 97 -8.80 -3.67 -4.35
CA ILE A 97 -10.27 -3.72 -4.39
C ILE A 97 -10.77 -5.02 -3.71
N LEU A 98 -10.09 -6.14 -3.95
CA LEU A 98 -10.43 -7.45 -3.37
C LEU A 98 -10.24 -7.54 -1.85
N LEU A 99 -9.45 -6.64 -1.24
CA LEU A 99 -9.26 -6.61 0.22
C LEU A 99 -10.40 -5.91 0.95
N LEU A 100 -11.15 -5.01 0.29
CA LEU A 100 -12.19 -4.19 0.92
C LEU A 100 -13.34 -4.97 1.59
N PRO A 101 -13.76 -6.15 1.08
CA PRO A 101 -14.73 -7.00 1.79
C PRO A 101 -14.28 -7.38 3.20
N LEU A 102 -12.97 -7.47 3.48
CA LEU A 102 -12.44 -7.80 4.81
C LEU A 102 -12.67 -6.66 5.82
N LEU A 103 -12.87 -5.43 5.33
CA LEU A 103 -13.14 -4.25 6.15
C LEU A 103 -14.64 -3.92 6.22
N ALA A 104 -15.51 -4.66 5.54
CA ALA A 104 -16.92 -4.29 5.39
C ALA A 104 -17.74 -4.29 6.69
N ASP A 105 -17.34 -5.08 7.70
CA ASP A 105 -17.95 -5.02 9.04
C ASP A 105 -17.41 -3.89 9.91
N GLY A 106 -16.37 -3.19 9.44
CA GLY A 106 -15.80 -2.02 10.07
C GLY A 106 -16.15 -0.70 9.38
N LEU A 107 -16.15 -0.66 8.05
CA LEU A 107 -16.53 0.52 7.24
C LEU A 107 -18.04 0.62 6.99
N GLY A 108 -18.79 -0.43 7.33
CA GLY A 108 -20.14 -0.64 6.83
C GLY A 108 -20.12 -1.12 5.37
N ARG A 109 -21.17 -1.86 4.97
CA ARG A 109 -21.23 -2.47 3.63
C ARG A 109 -21.31 -1.44 2.50
N VAL A 110 -22.03 -0.34 2.73
CA VAL A 110 -22.13 0.76 1.76
C VAL A 110 -20.78 1.46 1.65
N GLY A 111 -20.15 1.81 2.78
CA GLY A 111 -18.81 2.40 2.81
C GLY A 111 -17.77 1.56 2.07
N ALA A 112 -17.73 0.24 2.33
CA ALA A 112 -16.84 -0.67 1.62
C ALA A 112 -17.11 -0.75 0.11
N GLY A 113 -18.39 -0.70 -0.31
CA GLY A 113 -18.75 -0.65 -1.73
C GLY A 113 -18.33 0.68 -2.38
N CYS A 114 -18.52 1.80 -1.71
CA CYS A 114 -18.07 3.12 -2.17
C CYS A 114 -16.55 3.17 -2.28
N ALA A 115 -15.83 2.71 -1.25
CA ALA A 115 -14.38 2.62 -1.26
C ALA A 115 -13.88 1.77 -2.44
N ALA A 116 -14.57 0.67 -2.77
CA ALA A 116 -14.21 -0.17 -3.92
C ALA A 116 -14.33 0.57 -5.25
N VAL A 117 -15.44 1.28 -5.45
CA VAL A 117 -15.64 2.09 -6.66
C VAL A 117 -14.62 3.21 -6.71
N LEU A 118 -14.38 3.93 -5.62
CA LEU A 118 -13.40 5.03 -5.56
C LEU A 118 -11.96 4.53 -5.81
N THR A 119 -11.55 3.42 -5.21
CA THR A 119 -10.26 2.76 -5.52
C THR A 119 -10.20 2.35 -7.00
N ALA A 120 -11.30 1.87 -7.58
CA ALA A 120 -11.35 1.48 -9.00
C ALA A 120 -11.19 2.68 -9.95
N VAL A 121 -11.76 3.85 -9.63
CA VAL A 121 -11.80 5.01 -10.55
C VAL A 121 -10.83 6.13 -10.23
N SER A 122 -10.23 6.17 -9.04
CA SER A 122 -9.26 7.18 -8.62
C SER A 122 -8.16 7.35 -9.68
N PRO A 123 -8.04 8.53 -10.34
CA PRO A 123 -6.98 8.79 -11.29
C PRO A 123 -5.57 8.45 -10.77
N ALA A 124 -5.26 8.77 -9.50
CA ALA A 124 -3.95 8.46 -8.94
C ALA A 124 -3.71 6.95 -8.86
N LEU A 125 -4.67 6.20 -8.31
CA LEU A 125 -4.56 4.74 -8.20
C LEU A 125 -4.60 4.05 -9.57
N VAL A 126 -5.41 4.52 -10.52
CA VAL A 126 -5.45 4.00 -11.89
C VAL A 126 -4.12 4.23 -12.59
N PHE A 127 -3.56 5.43 -12.50
CA PHE A 127 -2.30 5.77 -13.16
C PHE A 127 -1.14 4.96 -12.60
N TYR A 128 -0.95 4.95 -11.28
CA TYR A 128 0.22 4.32 -10.66
C TYR A 128 0.11 2.80 -10.52
N SER A 129 -1.09 2.22 -10.56
CA SER A 129 -1.23 0.76 -10.71
C SER A 129 -0.86 0.26 -12.12
N ARG A 130 -0.59 1.16 -13.07
CA ARG A 130 -0.07 0.85 -14.42
C ARG A 130 1.40 1.25 -14.57
N TYR A 131 2.10 1.43 -13.45
CA TYR A 131 3.46 1.93 -13.38
C TYR A 131 4.33 0.89 -12.67
N TYR A 132 5.32 0.34 -13.36
CA TYR A 132 6.17 -0.74 -12.84
C TYR A 132 7.18 -0.25 -11.80
N ILE A 133 6.66 0.01 -10.60
CA ILE A 133 7.38 0.47 -9.40
C ILE A 133 6.79 -0.17 -8.14
N HIS A 134 7.56 -0.16 -7.06
CA HIS A 134 7.23 -0.80 -5.78
C HIS A 134 6.02 -0.21 -5.04
N GLU A 135 5.64 1.03 -5.33
CA GLU A 135 4.66 1.76 -4.52
C GLU A 135 3.30 1.06 -4.45
N MET A 136 2.79 0.54 -5.59
CA MET A 136 1.48 -0.11 -5.59
C MET A 136 1.47 -1.40 -4.76
N LEU A 137 2.60 -2.13 -4.72
CA LEU A 137 2.80 -3.29 -3.85
C LEU A 137 2.78 -2.87 -2.39
N LEU A 138 3.48 -1.77 -2.05
CA LEU A 138 3.54 -1.26 -0.68
C LEU A 138 2.13 -0.87 -0.19
N VAL A 139 1.34 -0.20 -1.01
CA VAL A 139 -0.05 0.17 -0.68
C VAL A 139 -0.92 -1.07 -0.50
N PHE A 140 -0.80 -2.07 -1.39
CA PHE A 140 -1.53 -3.32 -1.24
C PHE A 140 -1.18 -4.04 0.06
N PHE A 141 0.11 -4.23 0.36
CA PHE A 141 0.53 -4.90 1.59
C PHE A 141 0.18 -4.09 2.84
N SER A 142 0.20 -2.76 2.77
CA SER A 142 -0.28 -1.89 3.85
C SER A 142 -1.77 -2.09 4.12
N ALA A 143 -2.59 -2.14 3.06
CA ALA A 143 -4.01 -2.43 3.18
C ALA A 143 -4.28 -3.86 3.66
N LEU A 144 -3.46 -4.84 3.25
CA LEU A 144 -3.52 -6.22 3.73
C LEU A 144 -3.25 -6.29 5.24
N VAL A 145 -2.23 -5.58 5.72
CA VAL A 145 -1.91 -5.49 7.16
C VAL A 145 -3.06 -4.86 7.93
N LEU A 146 -3.61 -3.73 7.47
CA LEU A 146 -4.78 -3.10 8.08
C LEU A 146 -5.99 -4.04 8.13
N ALA A 147 -6.30 -4.70 7.01
CA ALA A 147 -7.42 -5.61 6.89
C ALA A 147 -7.24 -6.87 7.76
N ALA A 148 -6.08 -7.51 7.69
CA ALA A 148 -5.78 -8.70 8.48
C ALA A 148 -5.73 -8.39 9.98
N ALA A 149 -5.15 -7.26 10.39
CA ALA A 149 -5.16 -6.81 11.78
C ALA A 149 -6.59 -6.52 12.25
N TRP A 150 -7.41 -5.86 11.42
CA TRP A 150 -8.83 -5.67 11.70
C TRP A 150 -9.55 -7.01 11.89
N ARG A 151 -9.43 -7.94 10.94
CA ARG A 151 -10.02 -9.27 11.03
C ARG A 151 -9.54 -10.04 12.28
N TYR A 152 -8.26 -9.91 12.63
CA TYR A 152 -7.73 -10.47 13.86
C TYR A 152 -8.48 -9.92 15.06
N THR A 153 -8.69 -8.60 15.18
CA THR A 153 -9.44 -8.03 16.32
C THR A 153 -10.86 -8.58 16.44
N ARG A 154 -11.49 -9.01 15.33
CA ARG A 154 -12.84 -9.56 15.26
C ARG A 154 -12.93 -11.04 15.63
N SER A 155 -12.04 -11.90 15.14
CA SER A 155 -12.15 -13.36 15.32
C SER A 155 -11.07 -14.00 16.18
N ARG A 156 -9.96 -13.31 16.44
CA ARG A 156 -8.83 -13.78 17.27
C ARG A 156 -8.18 -15.08 16.82
N THR A 157 -8.28 -15.40 15.54
CA THR A 157 -7.66 -16.59 14.97
C THR A 157 -6.19 -16.32 14.63
N ALA A 158 -5.30 -17.27 14.93
CA ALA A 158 -3.87 -17.17 14.62
C ALA A 158 -3.61 -16.87 13.13
N GLY A 159 -4.45 -17.39 12.22
CA GLY A 159 -4.34 -17.15 10.78
C GLY A 159 -4.33 -15.67 10.37
N TRP A 160 -5.10 -14.81 11.03
CA TRP A 160 -5.07 -13.37 10.72
C TRP A 160 -3.81 -12.69 11.26
N SER A 161 -3.28 -13.17 12.38
CA SER A 161 -1.99 -12.70 12.91
C SER A 161 -0.83 -13.13 12.00
N LEU A 162 -0.86 -14.37 11.50
CA LEU A 162 0.08 -14.85 10.49
C LEU A 162 0.01 -14.00 9.21
N LEU A 163 -1.20 -13.73 8.71
CA LEU A 163 -1.38 -12.91 7.51
C LEU A 163 -0.91 -11.46 7.73
N THR A 164 -1.14 -10.90 8.91
CA THR A 164 -0.59 -9.59 9.31
C THR A 164 0.93 -9.62 9.28
N GLY A 165 1.54 -10.66 9.85
CA GLY A 165 2.98 -10.90 9.83
C GLY A 165 3.56 -11.00 8.42
N VAL A 166 2.99 -11.86 7.58
CA VAL A 166 3.37 -12.00 6.17
C VAL A 166 3.26 -10.65 5.44
N GLY A 167 2.17 -9.91 5.64
CA GLY A 167 1.99 -8.57 5.08
C GLY A 167 3.09 -7.60 5.52
N LEU A 168 3.48 -7.60 6.80
CA LEU A 168 4.59 -6.77 7.32
C LEU A 168 5.93 -7.16 6.71
N GLY A 169 6.21 -8.47 6.57
CA GLY A 169 7.42 -8.96 5.91
C GLY A 169 7.49 -8.53 4.44
N LEU A 170 6.36 -8.60 3.73
CA LEU A 170 6.25 -8.15 2.34
C LEU A 170 6.37 -6.63 2.21
N MET A 171 5.77 -5.85 3.12
CA MET A 171 5.98 -4.40 3.19
C MET A 171 7.46 -4.06 3.32
N ALA A 172 8.15 -4.70 4.27
CA ALA A 172 9.58 -4.50 4.51
C ALA A 172 10.43 -4.87 3.28
N ALA A 173 10.10 -5.98 2.63
CA ALA A 173 10.75 -6.42 1.39
C ALA A 173 10.29 -5.65 0.14
N THR A 174 9.39 -4.67 0.27
CA THR A 174 8.95 -3.83 -0.85
C THR A 174 9.71 -2.52 -0.91
N LYS A 175 9.70 -1.75 0.17
CA LYS A 175 10.25 -0.39 0.15
C LYS A 175 10.50 0.10 1.56
N GLU A 176 11.60 0.79 1.76
CA GLU A 176 12.10 1.29 3.05
C GLU A 176 11.10 2.25 3.71
N THR A 177 10.30 2.97 2.90
CA THR A 177 9.24 3.86 3.39
C THR A 177 8.09 3.13 4.10
N PHE A 178 8.08 1.79 4.14
CA PHE A 178 7.10 1.02 4.90
C PHE A 178 7.08 1.39 6.39
N VAL A 179 8.21 1.82 6.96
CA VAL A 179 8.29 2.24 8.36
C VAL A 179 7.39 3.44 8.65
N LEU A 180 7.17 4.31 7.65
CA LEU A 180 6.28 5.47 7.76
C LEU A 180 4.83 5.00 7.84
N ALA A 181 4.42 4.08 6.97
CA ALA A 181 3.09 3.50 6.99
C ALA A 181 2.83 2.73 8.29
N LEU A 182 3.78 1.88 8.73
CA LEU A 182 3.68 1.13 9.97
C LEU A 182 3.59 2.05 11.20
N GLY A 183 4.43 3.09 11.26
CA GLY A 183 4.39 4.09 12.32
C GLY A 183 3.04 4.82 12.37
N ALA A 184 2.52 5.25 11.21
CA ALA A 184 1.21 5.88 11.12
C ALA A 184 0.08 4.93 11.55
N MET A 185 0.14 3.64 11.22
CA MET A 185 -0.84 2.64 11.65
C MET A 185 -0.81 2.45 13.16
N ALA A 186 0.39 2.40 13.76
CA ALA A 186 0.55 2.28 15.20
C ALA A 186 -0.02 3.50 15.93
N VAL A 187 0.26 4.72 15.45
CA VAL A 187 -0.33 5.97 15.97
C VAL A 187 -1.84 5.97 15.78
N GLY A 188 -2.34 5.52 14.63
CA GLY A 188 -3.77 5.40 14.35
C GLY A 188 -4.49 4.47 15.33
N ALA A 189 -3.98 3.26 15.54
CA ALA A 189 -4.52 2.30 16.48
C ALA A 189 -4.45 2.81 17.93
N ALA A 190 -3.30 3.35 18.35
CA ALA A 190 -3.11 3.89 19.69
C ALA A 190 -4.04 5.09 19.96
N GLY A 191 -4.15 6.03 19.01
CA GLY A 191 -5.04 7.18 19.10
C GLY A 191 -6.51 6.78 19.17
N ALA A 192 -6.94 5.82 18.36
CA ALA A 192 -8.31 5.31 18.39
C ALA A 192 -8.66 4.61 19.72
N ILE A 193 -7.71 3.84 20.28
CA ILE A 193 -7.88 3.20 21.60
C ILE A 193 -7.87 4.26 22.72
N PHE A 194 -6.94 5.21 22.69
CA PHE A 194 -6.85 6.29 23.67
C PHE A 194 -8.12 7.14 23.71
N TRP A 195 -8.65 7.51 22.54
CA TRP A 195 -9.89 8.26 22.44
C TRP A 195 -11.06 7.50 23.05
N ARG A 196 -11.13 6.18 22.80
CA ARG A 196 -12.17 5.32 23.37
C ARG A 196 -12.06 5.20 24.89
N THR A 197 -10.85 5.10 25.44
CA THR A 197 -10.65 4.94 26.90
C THR A 197 -10.89 6.23 27.66
N ARG A 198 -10.35 7.35 27.19
CA ARG A 198 -10.43 8.66 27.88
C ARG A 198 -11.69 9.44 27.51
N GLY A 199 -12.00 9.54 26.23
CA GLY A 199 -13.15 10.31 25.74
C GLY A 199 -14.49 9.64 26.04
N GLU A 200 -14.55 8.31 25.98
CA GLU A 200 -15.80 7.56 26.21
C GLU A 200 -15.87 6.92 27.61
N ARG A 201 -14.87 7.15 28.47
CA ARG A 201 -14.74 6.56 29.83
C ARG A 201 -14.96 5.04 29.87
N ARG A 202 -14.66 4.33 28.78
CA ARG A 202 -14.87 2.89 28.66
C ARG A 202 -13.53 2.17 28.78
N ARG A 203 -13.36 1.32 29.80
CA ARG A 203 -12.13 0.53 29.93
C ARG A 203 -11.99 -0.39 28.72
N VAL A 204 -10.84 -0.30 28.06
CA VAL A 204 -10.40 -1.24 27.03
C VAL A 204 -9.37 -2.14 27.69
N GLU A 205 -9.69 -3.41 27.87
CA GLU A 205 -8.71 -4.37 28.35
C GLU A 205 -7.71 -4.66 27.22
N LEU A 206 -6.57 -3.97 27.20
CA LEU A 206 -5.54 -4.16 26.17
C LEU A 206 -5.06 -5.61 26.08
N ARG A 207 -4.98 -6.32 27.22
CA ARG A 207 -4.67 -7.76 27.26
C ARG A 207 -5.72 -8.59 26.54
N SER A 208 -6.97 -8.16 26.59
CA SER A 208 -8.05 -8.79 25.82
C SER A 208 -7.98 -8.47 24.33
N LEU A 209 -7.09 -7.60 23.82
CA LEU A 209 -6.98 -7.24 22.41
C LEU A 209 -5.96 -8.06 21.61
N TRP A 210 -5.02 -8.71 22.29
CA TRP A 210 -3.94 -9.44 21.64
C TRP A 210 -3.61 -10.72 22.39
N ASN A 211 -3.01 -11.67 21.68
CA ASN A 211 -2.52 -12.92 22.24
C ASN A 211 -1.04 -12.98 21.92
N ALA A 212 -0.19 -13.12 22.94
CA ALA A 212 1.26 -13.10 22.78
C ALA A 212 1.77 -14.20 21.84
N ARG A 213 1.16 -15.40 21.89
CA ARG A 213 1.51 -16.50 20.98
C ARG A 213 1.16 -16.16 19.54
N HIS A 214 -0.02 -15.61 19.29
CA HIS A 214 -0.41 -15.19 17.94
C HIS A 214 0.48 -14.05 17.43
N ALA A 215 0.80 -13.07 18.29
CA ALA A 215 1.70 -11.98 17.95
C ALA A 215 3.10 -12.50 17.60
N ALA A 216 3.65 -13.42 18.40
CA ALA A 216 4.92 -14.08 18.12
C ALA A 216 4.89 -14.84 16.79
N LEU A 217 3.82 -15.61 16.52
CA LEU A 217 3.64 -16.31 15.24
C LEU A 217 3.63 -15.35 14.04
N GLY A 218 2.90 -14.24 14.15
CA GLY A 218 2.90 -13.19 13.12
C GLY A 218 4.28 -12.58 12.92
N LEU A 219 4.97 -12.22 14.00
CA LEU A 219 6.31 -11.66 13.93
C LEU A 219 7.30 -12.63 13.27
N VAL A 220 7.31 -13.91 13.68
CA VAL A 220 8.15 -14.94 13.06
C VAL A 220 7.83 -15.08 11.57
N ALA A 221 6.56 -15.14 11.19
CA ALA A 221 6.17 -15.22 9.79
C ALA A 221 6.68 -14.03 8.96
N GLY A 222 6.55 -12.80 9.48
CA GLY A 222 7.05 -11.60 8.82
C GLY A 222 8.57 -11.58 8.68
N LEU A 223 9.29 -11.94 9.75
CA LEU A 223 10.75 -12.05 9.74
C LEU A 223 11.22 -13.12 8.77
N LEU A 224 10.55 -14.27 8.69
CA LEU A 224 10.88 -15.33 7.75
C LEU A 224 10.68 -14.89 6.30
N ILE A 225 9.59 -14.19 5.98
CA ILE A 225 9.36 -13.64 4.63
C ILE A 225 10.45 -12.65 4.26
N ALA A 226 10.74 -11.68 5.14
CA ALA A 226 11.80 -10.71 4.89
C ALA A 226 13.16 -11.39 4.74
N LEU A 227 13.48 -12.35 5.61
CA LEU A 227 14.72 -13.13 5.56
C LEU A 227 14.86 -13.87 4.23
N VAL A 228 13.84 -14.61 3.81
CA VAL A 228 13.86 -15.37 2.55
C VAL A 228 14.07 -14.46 1.36
N LEU A 229 13.32 -13.35 1.27
CA LEU A 229 13.38 -12.46 0.11
C LEU A 229 14.69 -11.67 0.05
N PHE A 230 15.12 -11.06 1.16
CA PHE A 230 16.37 -10.29 1.19
C PHE A 230 17.61 -11.18 1.07
N SER A 231 17.58 -12.41 1.58
CA SER A 231 18.69 -13.36 1.41
C SER A 231 18.72 -14.03 0.04
N SER A 232 17.82 -13.65 -0.87
CA SER A 232 17.66 -14.24 -2.18
C SER A 232 17.45 -15.76 -2.13
N CYS A 233 16.47 -16.20 -1.32
CA CYS A 233 16.25 -17.61 -1.02
C CYS A 233 17.51 -18.28 -0.46
N PHE A 234 18.19 -17.61 0.47
CA PHE A 234 19.41 -18.05 1.16
C PHE A 234 20.68 -18.15 0.32
N THR A 235 20.67 -17.68 -0.94
CA THR A 235 21.90 -17.63 -1.76
C THR A 235 22.79 -16.42 -1.45
N ASN A 236 22.29 -15.43 -0.71
CA ASN A 236 23.02 -14.24 -0.27
C ASN A 236 22.71 -13.89 1.19
N LEU A 237 23.40 -14.51 2.14
CA LEU A 237 23.13 -14.30 3.58
C LEU A 237 23.45 -12.88 4.09
N ALA A 238 24.18 -12.07 3.33
CA ALA A 238 24.42 -10.66 3.66
C ALA A 238 23.18 -9.78 3.41
N GLY A 239 22.26 -10.20 2.54
CA GLY A 239 21.13 -9.38 2.11
C GLY A 239 20.22 -8.84 3.24
N PRO A 240 19.85 -9.62 4.27
CA PRO A 240 19.11 -9.10 5.42
C PRO A 240 19.86 -8.00 6.19
N LEU A 241 21.18 -8.11 6.30
CA LEU A 241 22.00 -7.07 6.92
C LEU A 241 22.06 -5.82 6.03
N ASP A 242 22.16 -6.02 4.71
CA ASP A 242 22.12 -4.93 3.74
C ASP A 242 20.77 -4.19 3.76
N ALA A 243 19.65 -4.91 3.94
CA ALA A 243 18.33 -4.33 4.15
C ALA A 243 18.22 -3.42 5.39
N VAL A 244 19.08 -3.64 6.40
CA VAL A 244 19.18 -2.74 7.56
C VAL A 244 20.13 -1.57 7.24
N ARG A 245 21.24 -1.83 6.55
CA ARG A 245 22.24 -0.79 6.19
C ARG A 245 21.69 0.25 5.23
N THR A 246 20.69 -0.09 4.42
CA THR A 246 20.08 0.82 3.44
C THR A 246 19.57 2.14 4.03
N TYR A 247 19.17 2.16 5.31
CA TYR A 247 18.68 3.39 5.93
C TYR A 247 19.75 4.48 6.04
N LEU A 248 21.05 4.14 6.08
CA LEU A 248 22.13 5.14 6.12
C LEU A 248 22.14 6.01 4.84
N PRO A 249 22.29 5.47 3.63
CA PRO A 249 22.26 6.26 2.40
C PRO A 249 20.90 6.94 2.17
N TRP A 250 19.77 6.30 2.51
CA TRP A 250 18.45 6.93 2.38
C TRP A 250 18.26 8.14 3.30
N LEU A 251 18.75 8.10 4.54
CA LEU A 251 18.71 9.25 5.44
C LEU A 251 19.57 10.41 4.92
N ASN A 252 20.69 10.12 4.27
CA ASN A 252 21.51 11.14 3.62
C ASN A 252 20.79 11.73 2.40
N ARG A 253 20.16 10.91 1.56
CA ARG A 253 19.35 11.38 0.41
C ARG A 253 18.15 12.23 0.85
N ALA A 254 17.49 11.88 1.94
CA ALA A 254 16.37 12.65 2.49
C ALA A 254 16.77 14.05 2.97
N ARG A 255 18.06 14.29 3.23
CA ARG A 255 18.63 15.57 3.69
C ARG A 255 19.40 16.33 2.61
N GLY A 256 19.81 15.66 1.54
CA GLY A 256 20.61 16.24 0.46
C GLY A 256 19.76 17.01 -0.55
N HIS A 257 20.37 17.97 -1.23
CA HIS A 257 19.73 18.68 -2.33
C HIS A 257 19.45 17.71 -3.49
N SER A 258 18.20 17.60 -3.89
CA SER A 258 17.74 16.68 -4.92
C SER A 258 16.83 17.39 -5.93
N PRO A 259 16.80 16.96 -7.22
CA PRO A 259 15.77 17.39 -8.15
C PRO A 259 14.33 17.09 -7.69
N HIS A 260 14.17 16.23 -6.69
CA HIS A 260 12.89 15.87 -6.07
C HIS A 260 12.54 16.71 -4.84
N ASP A 261 13.27 17.80 -4.58
CA ASP A 261 12.94 18.73 -3.51
C ASP A 261 11.70 19.54 -3.88
N HIS A 262 10.63 19.30 -3.12
CA HIS A 262 9.32 19.85 -3.41
C HIS A 262 8.67 20.45 -2.16
N SER A 263 7.86 21.49 -2.37
CA SER A 263 7.14 22.16 -1.28
C SER A 263 6.21 21.20 -0.54
N TRP A 264 5.84 21.56 0.69
CA TRP A 264 4.86 20.81 1.49
C TRP A 264 3.48 20.69 0.81
N LEU A 265 3.15 21.62 -0.09
CA LEU A 265 1.91 21.62 -0.89
C LEU A 265 1.94 20.69 -2.10
N PHE A 266 3.08 20.05 -2.40
CA PHE A 266 3.27 19.25 -3.60
C PHE A 266 2.16 18.22 -3.83
N TYR A 267 1.86 17.37 -2.84
CA TYR A 267 0.84 16.34 -3.00
C TYR A 267 -0.56 16.92 -3.15
N PHE A 268 -0.89 17.98 -2.41
CA PHE A 268 -2.20 18.65 -2.53
C PHE A 268 -2.38 19.26 -3.91
N HIS A 269 -1.34 19.87 -4.49
CA HIS A 269 -1.38 20.34 -5.87
C HIS A 269 -1.62 19.17 -6.84
N ARG A 270 -0.88 18.07 -6.70
CA ARG A 270 -1.04 16.89 -7.59
C ARG A 270 -2.42 16.23 -7.49
N LEU A 271 -3.02 16.20 -6.31
CA LEU A 271 -4.28 15.49 -6.05
C LEU A 271 -5.51 16.38 -6.23
N LEU A 272 -5.48 17.63 -5.76
CA LEU A 272 -6.68 18.48 -5.75
C LEU A 272 -6.89 19.23 -7.07
N PHE A 273 -5.81 19.63 -7.74
CA PHE A 273 -5.92 20.31 -9.02
C PHE A 273 -4.60 20.22 -9.79
N PHE A 274 -4.47 19.23 -10.67
CA PHE A 274 -3.29 19.10 -11.53
C PHE A 274 -3.66 19.28 -13.00
N HIS A 275 -3.04 20.28 -13.65
CA HIS A 275 -3.20 20.52 -15.07
C HIS A 275 -1.84 20.72 -15.72
N ARG A 276 -1.53 19.88 -16.70
CA ARG A 276 -0.38 20.07 -17.60
C ARG A 276 -0.89 20.76 -18.87
N PRO A 277 -0.12 21.72 -19.45
CA PRO A 277 -0.45 22.27 -20.77
C PRO A 277 -0.76 21.16 -21.78
N ASN A 278 -1.87 21.32 -22.52
CA ASN A 278 -2.39 20.36 -23.50
C ASN A 278 -2.81 18.98 -22.94
N GLY A 279 -2.92 18.84 -21.61
CA GLY A 279 -3.44 17.65 -20.95
C GLY A 279 -4.81 17.88 -20.30
N PRO A 280 -5.51 16.81 -19.90
CA PRO A 280 -6.74 16.96 -19.13
C PRO A 280 -6.45 17.56 -17.74
N ILE A 281 -7.48 18.15 -17.14
CA ILE A 281 -7.46 18.56 -15.74
C ILE A 281 -7.72 17.31 -14.88
N TRP A 282 -6.88 17.11 -13.87
CA TRP A 282 -7.02 16.04 -12.90
C TRP A 282 -7.37 16.60 -11.53
N SER A 283 -8.37 16.02 -10.88
CA SER A 283 -8.74 16.34 -9.51
C SER A 283 -9.32 15.12 -8.82
N GLU A 284 -8.95 14.93 -7.57
CA GLU A 284 -9.54 13.99 -6.65
C GLU A 284 -10.13 14.72 -5.43
N GLY A 285 -10.46 16.01 -5.58
CA GLY A 285 -11.02 16.83 -4.50
C GLY A 285 -12.33 16.28 -3.91
N MET A 286 -13.13 15.56 -4.71
CA MET A 286 -14.32 14.86 -4.21
C MET A 286 -13.97 13.78 -3.18
N ILE A 287 -12.87 13.02 -3.40
CA ILE A 287 -12.41 12.01 -2.44
C ILE A 287 -11.99 12.69 -1.14
N LEU A 288 -11.25 13.81 -1.22
CA LEU A 288 -10.88 14.58 -0.02
C LEU A 288 -12.09 15.13 0.73
N LEU A 289 -13.10 15.63 0.02
CA LEU A 289 -14.33 16.13 0.62
C LEU A 289 -15.08 15.02 1.37
N LEU A 290 -15.24 13.85 0.74
CA LEU A 290 -15.84 12.68 1.38
C LEU A 290 -15.04 12.20 2.59
N ALA A 291 -13.71 12.19 2.49
CA ALA A 291 -12.83 11.87 3.60
C ALA A 291 -12.96 12.87 4.76
N GLY A 292 -13.15 14.16 4.47
CA GLY A 292 -13.44 15.18 5.48
C GLY A 292 -14.74 14.89 6.22
N VAL A 293 -15.81 14.55 5.49
CA VAL A 293 -17.09 14.13 6.09
C VAL A 293 -16.91 12.88 6.95
N GLY A 294 -16.21 11.85 6.43
CA GLY A 294 -15.90 10.62 7.15
C GLY A 294 -15.05 10.85 8.41
N GLY A 295 -14.07 11.74 8.34
CA GLY A 295 -13.23 12.14 9.48
C GLY A 295 -14.02 12.86 10.57
N ILE A 296 -14.89 13.81 10.19
CA ILE A 296 -15.80 14.47 11.12
C ILE A 296 -16.77 13.46 11.76
N ALA A 297 -17.32 12.54 10.97
CA ALA A 297 -18.18 11.46 11.47
C ALA A 297 -17.42 10.53 12.43
N ALA A 298 -16.15 10.19 12.13
CA ALA A 298 -15.31 9.36 12.99
C ALA A 298 -15.05 10.05 14.35
N LEU A 299 -14.80 11.36 14.36
CA LEU A 299 -14.58 12.12 15.59
C LEU A 299 -15.87 12.28 16.41
N THR A 300 -16.94 12.77 15.77
CA THR A 300 -18.22 13.13 16.42
C THR A 300 -19.13 11.94 16.69
N ARG A 301 -18.89 10.80 16.04
CA ARG A 301 -19.74 9.59 16.01
C ARG A 301 -21.11 9.79 15.37
N ARG A 302 -21.35 10.93 14.73
CA ARG A 302 -22.63 11.23 14.07
C ARG A 302 -22.63 10.67 12.66
N GLY A 303 -23.76 10.12 12.23
CA GLY A 303 -23.93 9.64 10.85
C GLY A 303 -23.13 8.37 10.49
N LEU A 304 -22.60 7.64 11.48
CA LEU A 304 -21.78 6.45 11.22
C LEU A 304 -22.59 5.20 10.78
N GLY A 305 -23.90 5.16 11.01
CA GLY A 305 -24.72 3.98 10.67
C GLY A 305 -24.15 2.69 11.24
N ASP A 306 -23.92 1.69 10.38
CA ASP A 306 -23.36 0.37 10.73
C ASP A 306 -21.82 0.36 10.91
N THR A 307 -21.16 1.52 10.83
CA THR A 307 -19.70 1.65 10.82
C THR A 307 -19.12 1.45 12.22
N HIS A 308 -18.01 0.72 12.32
CA HIS A 308 -17.30 0.51 13.57
C HIS A 308 -16.34 1.67 13.87
N VAL A 309 -16.75 2.54 14.79
CA VAL A 309 -16.03 3.75 15.23
C VAL A 309 -14.53 3.55 15.43
N LEU A 310 -14.10 2.43 16.04
CA LEU A 310 -12.69 2.17 16.30
C LEU A 310 -11.86 2.09 15.01
N LEU A 311 -12.39 1.41 13.98
CA LEU A 311 -11.67 1.22 12.72
C LEU A 311 -11.55 2.55 11.99
N VAL A 312 -12.67 3.25 11.79
CA VAL A 312 -12.67 4.51 11.04
C VAL A 312 -11.86 5.61 11.72
N ARG A 313 -11.82 5.65 13.06
CA ARG A 313 -10.90 6.56 13.77
C ARG A 313 -9.44 6.17 13.56
N ALA A 314 -9.13 4.87 13.61
CA ALA A 314 -7.76 4.41 13.39
C ALA A 314 -7.29 4.75 11.97
N ILE A 315 -8.15 4.54 10.95
CA ILE A 315 -7.90 4.89 9.56
C ILE A 315 -7.77 6.40 9.38
N ALA A 316 -8.66 7.21 9.97
CA ALA A 316 -8.58 8.66 9.88
C ALA A 316 -7.28 9.21 10.47
N ILE A 317 -6.89 8.75 11.66
CA ILE A 317 -5.64 9.17 12.31
C ILE A 317 -4.43 8.67 11.51
N TYR A 318 -4.42 7.41 11.07
CA TYR A 318 -3.40 6.85 10.17
C TYR A 318 -3.21 7.73 8.93
N THR A 319 -4.31 8.11 8.28
CA THR A 319 -4.32 8.90 7.05
C THR A 319 -3.74 10.29 7.28
N VAL A 320 -4.18 10.98 8.33
CA VAL A 320 -3.67 12.33 8.68
C VAL A 320 -2.18 12.28 9.03
N VAL A 321 -1.76 11.30 9.84
CA VAL A 321 -0.35 11.15 10.23
C VAL A 321 0.52 10.83 9.03
N LEU A 322 0.12 9.87 8.19
CA LEU A 322 0.90 9.49 7.01
C LEU A 322 0.97 10.63 5.98
N THR A 323 -0.13 11.36 5.78
CA THR A 323 -0.15 12.57 4.95
C THR A 323 0.83 13.61 5.50
N GLY A 324 0.76 13.90 6.80
CA GLY A 324 1.66 14.85 7.47
C GLY A 324 3.13 14.48 7.28
N VAL A 325 3.49 13.22 7.57
CA VAL A 325 4.86 12.72 7.41
C VAL A 325 5.36 12.91 5.97
N TYR A 326 4.59 12.47 4.96
CA TYR A 326 5.02 12.61 3.57
C TYR A 326 5.09 14.07 3.11
N THR A 327 4.18 14.94 3.56
CA THR A 327 4.20 16.37 3.20
C THR A 327 5.43 17.10 3.76
N VAL A 328 5.89 16.73 4.95
CA VAL A 328 7.06 17.34 5.61
C VAL A 328 8.38 16.89 4.98
N ILE A 329 8.50 15.64 4.52
CA ILE A 329 9.73 15.15 3.87
C ILE A 329 9.95 15.90 2.55
N ALA A 330 11.10 16.58 2.40
CA ALA A 330 11.40 17.43 1.24
C ALA A 330 11.46 16.64 -0.08
N TYR A 331 12.19 15.53 -0.09
CA TYR A 331 12.28 14.60 -1.22
C TYR A 331 10.92 13.93 -1.47
N LYS A 332 10.28 14.25 -2.60
CA LYS A 332 8.95 13.73 -2.93
C LYS A 332 8.91 13.13 -4.33
N THR A 333 8.26 11.98 -4.43
CA THR A 333 7.85 11.38 -5.70
C THR A 333 6.33 11.22 -5.69
N PRO A 334 5.63 11.53 -6.78
CA PRO A 334 4.18 11.68 -6.73
C PRO A 334 3.42 10.39 -6.44
N TRP A 335 3.99 9.20 -6.68
CA TRP A 335 3.39 7.92 -6.29
C TRP A 335 3.35 7.70 -4.78
N CYS A 336 4.23 8.30 -3.97
CA CYS A 336 4.16 8.18 -2.50
C CYS A 336 2.83 8.68 -1.92
N ALA A 337 2.07 9.46 -2.69
CA ALA A 337 0.71 9.86 -2.32
C ALA A 337 -0.24 8.68 -2.10
N LEU A 338 -0.06 7.58 -2.84
CA LEU A 338 -1.00 6.46 -2.85
C LEU A 338 -1.20 5.82 -1.47
N GLY A 339 -0.15 5.79 -0.64
CA GLY A 339 -0.21 5.23 0.71
C GLY A 339 -1.26 5.89 1.57
N PHE A 340 -1.18 7.22 1.75
CA PHE A 340 -2.19 7.95 2.52
C PHE A 340 -3.48 8.17 1.72
N TRP A 341 -3.42 8.17 0.40
CA TRP A 341 -4.60 8.36 -0.43
C TRP A 341 -5.55 7.17 -0.36
N GLN A 342 -5.02 5.95 -0.27
CA GLN A 342 -5.86 4.79 0.01
C GLN A 342 -6.56 4.94 1.37
N GLY A 343 -5.88 5.45 2.41
CA GLY A 343 -6.52 5.77 3.69
C GLY A 343 -7.58 6.88 3.60
N THR A 344 -7.43 7.81 2.65
CA THR A 344 -8.40 8.88 2.36
C THR A 344 -9.67 8.33 1.70
N ILE A 345 -9.54 7.27 0.89
CA ILE A 345 -10.67 6.57 0.25
C ILE A 345 -11.47 5.71 1.25
N LEU A 346 -10.80 5.16 2.26
CA LEU A 346 -11.38 4.24 3.26
C LEU A 346 -12.18 4.97 4.35
#